data_AF-A0A1Y3MS92-F1
#
_entry.id   AF-A0A1Y3MS92-F1
#
_cell.length_a   1.000
_cell.length_b   1.000
_cell.length_c   1.000
_cell.angle_alpha   90.00
_cell.angle_beta   90.00
_cell.angle_gamma   90.00
#
_symmetry.space_group_name_H-M   'P 1'
#
loop_
_entity.id
_entity.type
_entity.pdbx_description
1 polymer ?
#
loop_
_entity_poly.entity_id
_entity_poly.type
_entity_poly.pdbx_seq_one_letter_code
_entity_poly.pdbx_strand_id
1 'polypeptide(L)' 'MWAPTFYDPFQVKHRRRTSKKQFSILEKAFNENPKPNAATRRDLAEQLKMTVRGVQVWFQNRRAKAKAQKLK' A
#
# COMPACT_ATOMS: atom_id res chain seq x y z
N MET A 1 -7.44 -19.23 -33.15
CA MET A 1 -8.50 -18.25 -32.83
C MET A 1 -8.07 -17.46 -31.60
N TRP A 2 -7.68 -16.20 -31.77
CA TRP A 2 -7.28 -15.32 -30.67
C TRP A 2 -8.56 -14.69 -30.09
N ALA A 3 -8.86 -14.92 -28.82
CA ALA A 3 -9.93 -14.20 -28.15
C ALA A 3 -9.37 -12.82 -27.73
N PRO A 4 -9.97 -11.69 -28.15
CA PRO A 4 -9.57 -10.40 -27.63
C PRO A 4 -10.05 -10.33 -26.18
N THR A 5 -9.11 -10.30 -25.24
CA THR A 5 -9.43 -10.00 -23.84
C THR A 5 -9.94 -8.57 -23.82
N PHE A 6 -11.27 -8.39 -23.82
CA PHE A 6 -11.92 -7.11 -23.63
C PHE A 6 -11.37 -6.49 -22.34
N TYR A 7 -10.42 -5.57 -22.50
CA TYR A 7 -10.08 -4.62 -21.46
C TYR A 7 -11.31 -3.76 -21.30
N ASP A 8 -12.12 -4.05 -20.27
CA ASP A 8 -13.28 -3.24 -19.90
C ASP A 8 -12.77 -2.07 -19.05
N PRO A 9 -12.67 -0.85 -19.61
CA PRO A 9 -12.12 0.31 -18.91
C PRO A 9 -13.05 0.83 -17.79
N PHE A 10 -14.27 0.29 -17.67
CA PHE A 10 -15.27 0.72 -16.70
C PHE A 10 -15.30 -0.14 -15.44
N GLN A 11 -14.52 -1.23 -15.37
CA GLN A 11 -14.27 -1.95 -14.13
C GLN A 11 -13.42 -1.12 -13.17
N VAL A 12 -14.06 -0.17 -12.48
CA VAL A 12 -13.47 0.58 -11.39
C VAL A 12 -13.20 -0.40 -10.25
N LYS A 13 -11.97 -0.92 -10.17
CA LYS A 13 -11.50 -1.64 -8.97
C LYS A 13 -11.66 -0.72 -7.78
N HIS A 14 -12.68 -0.98 -6.95
CA HIS A 14 -12.94 -0.24 -5.73
C HIS A 14 -11.67 -0.22 -4.88
N ARG A 15 -11.05 0.96 -4.76
CA ARG A 15 -9.88 1.15 -3.91
C ARG A 15 -10.33 0.90 -2.47
N ARG A 16 -9.96 -0.24 -1.90
CA ARG A 16 -10.13 -0.48 -0.47
C ARG A 16 -9.28 0.55 0.28
N ARG A 17 -9.94 1.57 0.84
CA ARG A 17 -9.29 2.58 1.67
C ARG A 17 -8.86 1.90 2.97
N THR A 18 -7.59 2.01 3.33
CA THR A 18 -7.10 1.59 4.64
C THR A 18 -7.85 2.36 5.72
N SER A 19 -8.38 1.65 6.72
CA SER A 19 -9.05 2.24 7.87
C SER A 19 -8.09 3.14 8.67
N LYS A 20 -8.62 4.11 9.42
CA LYS A 20 -7.84 5.03 10.25
C LYS A 20 -6.95 4.28 11.25
N LYS A 21 -7.44 3.17 11.81
CA LYS A 21 -6.66 2.28 12.70
C LYS A 21 -5.49 1.63 11.97
N GLN A 22 -5.72 1.12 10.76
CA GLN A 22 -4.67 0.51 9.94
C GLN A 22 -3.61 1.54 9.55
N PHE A 23 -4.04 2.75 9.21
CA PHE A 23 -3.16 3.86 8.87
C PHE A 23 -2.24 4.25 10.01
N SER A 24 -2.76 4.35 11.24
CA SER A 24 -1.95 4.70 12.42
C SER A 24 -0.82 3.69 12.68
N ILE A 25 -1.11 2.39 12.53
CA ILE A 25 -0.09 1.33 12.68
C ILE A 25 0.96 1.43 11.57
N LEU A 26 0.53 1.63 10.32
CA LEU A 26 1.45 1.78 9.18
C LEU A 26 2.34 3.02 9.32
N GLU A 27 1.82 4.14 9.81
CA GLU A 27 2.62 5.34 10.09
C GLU A 27 3.61 5.13 11.23
N LYS A 28 3.20 4.47 12.31
CA LYS A 28 4.11 4.13 13.41
C LYS A 28 5.27 3.26 12.89
N ALA A 29 4.96 2.19 12.17
CA ALA A 29 5.96 1.31 11.56
C ALA A 29 6.84 2.04 10.53
N PHE A 30 6.30 3.01 9.79
CA PHE A 30 7.08 3.84 8.86
C PHE A 30 8.06 4.77 9.57
N ASN A 31 7.68 5.31 10.73
CA ASN A 31 8.54 6.17 11.53
C ASN A 31 9.72 5.39 12.13
N GLU A 32 9.49 4.13 12.50
CA GLU A 32 10.54 3.23 12.99
C GLU A 32 11.42 2.68 11.86
N ASN A 33 10.80 2.24 10.75
CA ASN A 33 11.51 1.71 9.60
C ASN A 33 10.86 2.13 8.26
N PRO A 34 11.37 3.18 7.59
CA PRO A 34 10.82 3.66 6.32
C PRO A 34 11.08 2.71 5.13
N LYS A 35 11.93 1.70 5.30
CA LYS A 35 12.22 0.63 4.33
C LYS A 35 12.01 -0.74 5.00
N PRO A 36 10.76 -1.13 5.29
CA PRO A 36 10.48 -2.38 5.98
C PRO A 36 10.96 -3.58 5.15
N ASN A 37 11.61 -4.54 5.80
CA ASN A 37 12.06 -5.78 5.15
C ASN A 37 10.87 -6.69 4.81
N ALA A 38 11.10 -7.77 4.04
CA ALA A 38 10.05 -8.71 3.64
C ALA A 38 9.31 -9.33 4.84
N ALA A 39 10.03 -9.66 5.92
CA ALA A 39 9.43 -10.19 7.16
C ALA A 39 8.50 -9.16 7.81
N THR A 40 8.98 -7.93 8.04
CA THR A 40 8.18 -6.83 8.63
C THR A 40 6.93 -6.51 7.80
N ARG A 41 7.04 -6.59 6.47
CA ARG A 41 5.86 -6.39 5.59
C ARG A 41 4.82 -7.49 5.72
N ARG A 42 5.23 -8.74 5.97
CA ARG A 42 4.30 -9.86 6.19
C ARG A 42 3.60 -9.72 7.54
N ASP A 43 4.35 -9.45 8.59
CA ASP A 43 3.82 -9.20 9.93
C ASP A 43 2.79 -8.06 9.93
N LEU A 44 3.11 -6.92 9.30
CA LEU A 44 2.14 -5.83 9.12
C LEU A 44 0.92 -6.25 8.29
N ALA A 45 1.10 -7.06 7.25
CA ALA A 45 -0.01 -7.54 6.42
C ALA A 45 -0.96 -8.42 7.24
N GLU A 46 -0.44 -9.30 8.08
CA GLU A 46 -1.21 -10.16 8.97
C GLU A 46 -1.94 -9.35 10.06
N GLN A 47 -1.23 -8.45 10.75
CA GLN A 47 -1.82 -7.59 11.79
C GLN A 47 -2.93 -6.68 11.23
N LEU A 48 -2.75 -6.17 10.00
CA LEU A 48 -3.69 -5.23 9.38
C LEU A 48 -4.77 -5.95 8.57
N LYS A 49 -4.73 -7.27 8.43
CA LYS A 49 -5.55 -8.04 7.49
C LYS A 49 -5.51 -7.44 6.07
N MET A 50 -4.31 -7.03 5.65
CA MET A 50 -4.02 -6.48 4.33
C MET A 50 -3.17 -7.46 3.53
N THR A 51 -3.12 -7.29 2.21
CA THR A 51 -2.14 -8.05 1.41
C THR A 51 -0.75 -7.44 1.56
N VAL A 52 0.30 -8.26 1.48
CA VAL A 52 1.70 -7.81 1.46
C VAL A 52 1.91 -6.76 0.36
N ARG A 53 1.23 -6.93 -0.78
CA ARG A 53 1.24 -5.97 -1.88
C ARG A 53 0.61 -4.63 -1.48
N GLY A 54 -0.51 -4.65 -0.74
CA GLY A 54 -1.15 -3.44 -0.21
C GLY A 54 -0.23 -2.66 0.73
N VAL A 55 0.45 -3.37 1.64
CA VAL A 55 1.47 -2.77 2.53
C VAL A 55 2.62 -2.18 1.69
N GLN A 56 3.15 -2.93 0.72
CA GLN A 56 4.22 -2.44 -0.16
C GLN A 56 3.83 -1.14 -0.90
N VAL A 57 2.65 -1.09 -1.53
CA VAL A 57 2.16 0.09 -2.24
C VAL A 57 1.96 1.26 -1.26
N TRP A 58 1.46 0.99 -0.06
CA TRP A 58 1.31 2.02 0.97
C TRP A 58 2.67 2.65 1.34
N PHE A 59 3.70 1.83 1.58
CA PHE A 59 5.05 2.35 1.88
C PHE A 59 5.66 3.11 0.70
N GLN A 60 5.42 2.67 -0.54
CA GLN A 60 5.85 3.41 -1.73
C GLN A 60 5.17 4.78 -1.82
N ASN A 61 3.84 4.83 -1.68
CA ASN A 61 3.06 6.06 -1.70
C ASN A 61 3.44 6.99 -0.54
N ARG A 62 3.69 6.44 0.66
CA ARG A 62 4.09 7.22 1.83
C ARG A 62 5.44 7.89 1.63
N ARG A 63 6.41 7.20 1.02
CA ARG A 63 7.71 7.78 0.65
C ARG A 63 7.58 8.84 -0.44
N ALA A 64 6.75 8.61 -1.46
CA ALA A 64 6.47 9.62 -2.48
C ALA A 64 5.91 10.90 -1.86
N LYS A 65 4.94 10.77 -0.93
CA LYS A 65 4.39 11.90 -0.17
C LYS A 65 5.43 12.59 0.70
N ALA A 66 6.29 11.84 1.39
CA ALA A 66 7.37 12.41 2.20
C ALA A 66 8.39 13.18 1.34
N LYS A 67 8.74 12.68 0.15
CA LYS A 67 9.60 13.38 -0.82
C LYS A 67 8.94 14.65 -1.34
N ALA A 68 7.65 14.59 -1.67
CA ALA A 68 6.88 15.75 -2.12
C ALA A 68 6.75 16.83 -1.02
N GLN A 69 6.67 16.43 0.26
CA GLN A 69 6.65 17.36 1.39
C GLN A 69 8.01 18.04 1.63
N LYS A 70 9.14 17.36 1.37
CA LYS A 70 10.48 17.95 1.45
C LYS A 70 10.81 18.92 0.31
N LEU A 71 10.04 18.88 -0.78
CA LEU A 71 10.25 19.71 -1.97
C LEU A 71 9.40 20.99 -1.95
N LYS A 72 8.53 21.15 -0.94
CA LYS A 72 7.84 22.40 -0.64
C LYS A 72 8.61 23.18 0.41
#